data_AF-A0A352XID5-F1
#
_entry.id   AF-A0A352XID5-F1
#
_cell.length_a   1.000
_cell.length_b   1.000
_cell.length_c   1.000
_cell.angle_alpha   90.00
_cell.angle_beta   90.00
_cell.angle_gamma   90.00
#
_symmetry.space_group_name_H-M   'P 1'
#
loop_
_entity.id
_entity.type
_entity.pdbx_description
1 polymer ?
#
loop_
_entity_poly.entity_id
_entity_poly.type
_entity_poly.pdbx_seq_one_letter_code
_entity_poly.pdbx_strand_id
1 'polypeptide(L)'
;MSDKSQTPRIVVVGAGWAGLGASYHLAQQGYDVTLLEAGPYPGGLVAGWKTASGRSVEAGIHGFWYPYNNIFKLVRELGLSPFTPWTRSSQYSPAGLEVESPIFQDLPRLPSPLGTF
;
A
#
# COMPACT_ATOMS: atom_id res chain seq x y z
N MET A 1 -23.70 -39.95 1.15
CA MET A 1 -22.82 -39.12 2.00
C MET A 1 -22.18 -38.10 1.09
N SER A 2 -22.56 -36.82 1.21
CA SER A 2 -22.06 -35.77 0.34
C SER A 2 -20.57 -35.57 0.61
N ASP A 3 -19.75 -35.70 -0.43
CA ASP A 3 -18.35 -35.35 -0.44
C ASP A 3 -18.23 -33.88 -0.02
N LYS A 4 -17.71 -33.62 1.18
CA LYS A 4 -17.41 -32.25 1.61
C LYS A 4 -16.19 -31.86 0.78
N SER A 5 -16.44 -31.18 -0.34
CA SER A 5 -15.44 -30.38 -1.07
C SER A 5 -14.55 -29.68 -0.03
N GLN A 6 -13.33 -30.19 0.15
CA GLN A 6 -12.44 -29.64 1.15
C GLN A 6 -12.01 -28.26 0.67
N THR A 7 -12.25 -27.24 1.50
CA THR A 7 -11.76 -25.90 1.24
C THR A 7 -10.24 -25.97 0.98
N PRO A 8 -9.75 -25.51 -0.19
CA PRO A 8 -8.33 -25.55 -0.48
C PRO A 8 -7.53 -24.76 0.56
N ARG A 9 -6.45 -25.38 1.06
CA ARG A 9 -5.52 -24.79 2.02
C ARG A 9 -4.38 -24.10 1.28
N ILE A 10 -4.12 -22.84 1.60
CA ILE A 10 -3.13 -22.01 0.92
C ILE A 10 -2.14 -21.47 1.95
N VAL A 11 -0.85 -21.66 1.69
CA VAL A 11 0.22 -21.05 2.49
C VAL A 11 0.82 -19.89 1.70
N VAL A 12 0.84 -18.70 2.30
CA VAL A 12 1.50 -17.50 1.77
C VAL A 12 2.76 -17.25 2.61
N VAL A 13 3.90 -17.08 1.95
CA VAL A 13 5.20 -16.85 2.61
C VAL A 13 5.64 -15.40 2.38
N GLY A 14 5.80 -14.65 3.47
CA GLY A 14 6.13 -13.24 3.53
C GLY A 14 4.89 -12.35 3.75
N ALA A 15 4.81 -11.68 4.88
CA ALA A 15 3.77 -10.71 5.25
C ALA A 15 4.14 -9.26 4.87
N GLY A 16 4.77 -9.07 3.71
CA GLY A 16 4.85 -7.76 3.06
C GLY A 16 3.53 -7.36 2.39
N TRP A 17 3.49 -6.19 1.73
CA TRP A 17 2.30 -5.71 1.00
C TRP A 17 1.66 -6.76 0.09
N ALA A 18 2.49 -7.46 -0.71
CA ALA A 18 2.01 -8.46 -1.64
C ALA A 18 1.37 -9.66 -0.93
N GLY A 19 2.02 -10.21 0.11
CA GLY A 19 1.50 -11.37 0.83
C GLY A 19 0.29 -11.05 1.70
N LEU A 20 0.25 -9.87 2.31
CA LEU A 20 -0.93 -9.36 3.02
C LEU A 20 -2.10 -9.18 2.04
N GLY A 21 -1.88 -8.55 0.88
CA GLY A 21 -2.91 -8.36 -0.14
C GLY A 21 -3.42 -9.69 -0.71
N ALA A 22 -2.52 -10.63 -1.01
CA ALA A 22 -2.90 -11.97 -1.46
C ALA A 22 -3.72 -12.71 -0.41
N SER A 23 -3.27 -12.70 0.85
CA SER A 23 -3.96 -13.37 1.95
C SER A 23 -5.34 -12.76 2.20
N TYR A 24 -5.47 -11.43 2.14
CA TYR A 24 -6.75 -10.72 2.26
C TYR A 24 -7.74 -11.17 1.17
N HIS A 25 -7.33 -11.15 -0.09
CA HIS A 25 -8.21 -11.54 -1.20
C HIS A 25 -8.57 -13.04 -1.18
N LEU A 26 -7.65 -13.92 -0.79
CA LEU A 26 -7.91 -15.35 -0.66
C LEU A 26 -8.88 -15.62 0.51
N ALA A 27 -8.68 -14.96 1.66
CA ALA A 27 -9.57 -15.09 2.80
C ALA A 27 -11.00 -14.60 2.47
N GLN A 28 -11.13 -13.49 1.73
CA GLN A 28 -12.43 -12.99 1.26
C GLN A 28 -13.16 -13.98 0.34
N GLN A 29 -12.43 -14.82 -0.40
CA GLN A 29 -12.99 -15.87 -1.27
C GLN A 29 -13.32 -17.16 -0.50
N GLY A 30 -13.08 -17.21 0.81
CA GLY A 30 -13.41 -18.34 1.67
C GLY A 30 -12.36 -19.47 1.68
N TYR A 31 -11.15 -19.21 1.19
CA TYR A 31 -10.04 -20.16 1.30
C TYR A 31 -9.50 -20.23 2.74
N ASP A 32 -8.93 -21.38 3.11
CA ASP A 32 -8.20 -21.55 4.38
C ASP A 32 -6.74 -21.10 4.17
N VAL A 33 -6.40 -19.92 4.69
CA VAL A 33 -5.12 -19.25 4.40
C VAL A 33 -4.24 -19.20 5.64
N THR A 34 -3.01 -19.70 5.52
CA THR A 34 -1.93 -19.51 6.50
C THR A 34 -0.90 -18.54 5.94
N LEU A 35 -0.70 -17.40 6.61
CA LEU A 35 0.34 -16.43 6.26
C LEU A 35 1.54 -16.60 7.22
N LEU A 36 2.73 -16.78 6.66
CA LEU A 36 3.97 -16.95 7.40
C LEU A 36 4.88 -15.74 7.17
N GLU A 37 5.43 -15.15 8.24
CA GLU A 37 6.41 -14.07 8.18
C GLU A 37 7.68 -14.50 8.93
N ALA A 38 8.85 -14.20 8.36
CA ALA A 38 10.12 -14.54 8.97
C ALA A 38 10.56 -13.49 10.00
N GLY A 39 10.22 -12.22 9.76
CA GLY A 39 10.52 -11.09 10.62
C GLY A 39 9.62 -10.97 11.84
N PRO A 40 10.00 -10.14 12.82
CA PRO A 40 9.23 -9.93 14.04
C PRO A 40 7.92 -9.15 13.82
N TYR A 41 7.78 -8.46 12.68
CA TYR A 41 6.61 -7.65 12.35
C TYR A 41 6.22 -7.83 10.88
N PRO A 42 4.92 -7.82 10.55
CA PRO A 42 4.47 -7.74 9.17
C PRO A 42 4.77 -6.34 8.58
N GLY A 43 4.74 -6.24 7.26
CA GLY A 43 4.96 -5.00 6.49
C GLY A 43 6.13 -5.11 5.51
N GLY A 44 7.06 -6.04 5.71
CA GLY A 44 8.22 -6.21 4.83
C GLY A 44 9.00 -4.89 4.70
N LEU A 45 9.16 -4.39 3.47
CA LEU A 45 9.89 -3.15 3.19
C LEU A 45 9.27 -1.89 3.83
N VAL A 46 7.99 -1.92 4.21
CA VAL A 46 7.33 -0.81 4.89
C VAL A 46 7.17 -1.01 6.40
N ALA A 47 7.75 -2.08 6.95
CA ALA A 47 7.66 -2.32 8.39
C ALA A 47 8.40 -1.22 9.16
N GLY A 48 7.72 -0.68 10.18
CA GLY A 48 8.31 0.23 11.14
C GLY A 48 8.62 -0.46 12.46
N TRP A 49 9.46 0.16 13.29
CA TRP A 49 9.75 -0.27 14.64
C TRP A 49 9.68 0.89 15.63
N LYS A 50 9.72 0.57 16.93
CA LYS A 50 9.79 1.56 18.00
C LYS A 50 11.22 1.69 18.51
N THR A 51 11.71 2.91 18.73
CA THR A 51 12.95 3.14 19.48
C THR A 51 12.77 2.71 20.95
N ALA A 52 13.88 2.56 21.70
CA ALA A 52 13.82 2.31 23.14
C ALA A 52 13.00 3.38 23.91
N SER A 53 12.95 4.60 23.38
CA SER A 53 12.12 5.71 23.89
C SER A 53 10.69 5.74 23.34
N GLY A 54 10.25 4.74 22.57
CA GLY A 54 8.87 4.60 22.09
C GLY A 54 8.52 5.38 20.80
N ARG A 55 9.49 5.99 20.13
CA ARG A 55 9.24 6.72 18.87
C ARG A 55 9.08 5.75 17.70
N SER A 56 8.14 6.00 16.80
CA SER A 56 8.04 5.25 15.54
C SER A 56 9.20 5.59 14.60
N VAL A 57 9.75 4.58 13.94
CA VAL A 57 10.79 4.70 12.91
C VAL A 57 10.44 3.78 11.75
N GLU A 58 10.65 4.26 10.53
CA GLU A 58 10.63 3.44 9.31
C GLU A 58 12.00 3.55 8.62
N ALA A 59 12.37 2.50 7.87
CA ALA A 59 13.64 2.47 7.14
C ALA A 59 13.67 3.42 5.93
N GLY A 60 12.49 3.77 5.40
CA GLY A 60 12.35 4.58 4.20
C GLY A 60 11.13 5.49 4.26
N ILE A 61 11.08 6.44 3.34
CA ILE A 61 9.94 7.34 3.15
C ILE A 61 8.98 6.67 2.16
N HIS A 62 7.73 6.53 2.56
CA HIS A 62 6.68 5.95 1.73
C HIS A 62 5.70 7.04 1.28
N GLY A 63 5.60 7.25 -0.02
CA GLY A 63 4.58 8.09 -0.63
C GLY A 63 3.40 7.26 -1.12
N PHE A 64 2.22 7.88 -1.13
CA PHE A 64 1.05 7.34 -1.82
C PHE A 64 0.64 8.35 -2.89
N TRP A 65 0.52 7.88 -4.13
CA TRP A 65 0.20 8.73 -5.27
C TRP A 65 -1.23 8.48 -5.73
N TYR A 66 -1.86 9.53 -6.25
CA TYR A 66 -3.23 9.49 -6.77
C TYR A 66 -3.56 8.27 -7.65
N PRO A 67 -2.69 7.80 -8.57
CA PRO A 67 -3.01 6.65 -9.43
C PRO A 67 -3.15 5.30 -8.70
N TYR A 68 -2.84 5.20 -7.40
CA TYR A 68 -2.87 3.95 -6.63
C TYR A 68 -4.31 3.54 -6.24
N ASN A 69 -5.16 3.33 -7.24
CA ASN A 69 -6.58 3.03 -7.07
C ASN A 69 -6.85 1.83 -6.16
N ASN A 70 -6.01 0.79 -6.24
CA ASN A 70 -6.15 -0.42 -5.42
C ASN A 70 -5.92 -0.13 -3.93
N ILE A 71 -4.95 0.72 -3.60
CA ILE A 71 -4.66 1.12 -2.22
C ILE A 71 -5.81 1.96 -1.66
N PHE A 72 -6.28 2.96 -2.40
CA PHE A 72 -7.41 3.79 -1.95
C PHE A 72 -8.70 2.99 -1.81
N LYS A 73 -8.94 2.01 -2.69
CA LYS A 73 -10.07 1.08 -2.56
C LYS A 73 -9.94 0.26 -1.27
N LEU A 74 -8.80 -0.36 -1.04
CA LEU A 74 -8.54 -1.17 0.16
C LEU A 74 -8.72 -0.36 1.45
N VAL A 75 -8.16 0.85 1.52
CA VAL A 75 -8.31 1.74 2.69
C VAL A 75 -9.77 2.06 2.98
N ARG A 76 -10.58 2.32 1.95
CA ARG A 76 -12.03 2.53 2.11
C ARG A 76 -12.74 1.28 2.59
N GLU A 77 -12.42 0.11 2.02
CA GLU A 77 -13.01 -1.17 2.46
C GLU A 77 -12.71 -1.48 3.93
N LEU A 78 -11.50 -1.17 4.38
CA LEU A 78 -11.08 -1.35 5.76
C LEU A 78 -11.58 -0.24 6.71
N GLY A 79 -12.23 0.80 6.19
CA GLY A 79 -12.70 1.94 7.00
C GLY A 79 -11.58 2.77 7.63
N LEU A 80 -10.41 2.82 6.99
CA LEU A 80 -9.23 3.51 7.51
C LEU A 80 -9.08 4.93 6.95
N SER A 81 -8.37 5.79 7.68
CA SER A 81 -7.94 7.12 7.22
C SER A 81 -6.46 7.35 7.53
N PRO A 82 -5.54 6.64 6.84
CA PRO A 82 -4.11 6.65 7.17
C PRO A 82 -3.33 7.79 6.51
N PHE A 83 -3.92 8.46 5.52
CA PHE A 83 -3.20 9.44 4.69
C PHE A 83 -3.23 10.83 5.28
N THR A 84 -2.10 11.53 5.16
CA THR A 84 -2.04 12.97 5.37
C THR A 84 -2.75 13.71 4.25
N PRO A 85 -3.02 15.03 4.41
CA PRO A 85 -3.41 15.87 3.28
C PRO A 85 -2.41 15.78 2.13
N TRP A 86 -2.90 16.01 0.90
CA TRP A 86 -2.07 16.01 -0.30
C TRP A 86 -0.98 17.09 -0.20
N THR A 87 0.25 16.70 -0.53
CA THR A 87 1.38 17.62 -0.66
C THR A 87 1.80 17.73 -2.11
N ARG A 88 2.23 18.92 -2.51
CA ARG A 88 2.83 19.15 -3.82
C ARG A 88 4.21 18.49 -3.88
N SER A 89 4.56 17.97 -5.05
CA SER A 89 5.92 17.51 -5.32
C SER A 89 6.76 18.75 -5.63
N SER A 90 7.56 19.18 -4.66
CA SER A 90 8.33 20.41 -4.74
C SER A 90 9.79 20.19 -4.39
N GLN A 91 10.67 20.92 -5.06
CA GLN A 91 12.11 20.97 -4.77
C GLN A 91 12.42 22.30 -4.10
N TYR A 92 13.11 22.23 -2.96
CA TYR A 92 13.53 23.40 -2.19
C TYR A 92 15.05 23.47 -2.15
N SER A 93 15.60 24.69 -2.22
CA SER A 93 17.00 25.01 -1.97
C SER A 93 17.12 25.96 -0.76
N PRO A 94 18.33 26.34 -0.32
CA PRO A 94 18.53 27.42 0.64
C PRO A 94 17.89 28.76 0.24
N ALA A 95 17.62 29.00 -1.04
CA ALA A 95 16.93 30.20 -1.53
C ALA A 95 15.40 30.11 -1.50
N GLY A 96 14.82 28.94 -1.16
CA GLY A 96 13.39 28.71 -1.07
C GLY A 96 12.88 27.66 -2.07
N LEU A 97 11.62 27.81 -2.49
CA LEU A 97 10.99 26.93 -3.48
C LEU A 97 11.59 27.17 -4.86
N GLU A 98 12.21 26.15 -5.44
CA GLU A 98 12.82 26.24 -6.78
C GLU A 98 11.89 25.74 -7.87
N VAL A 99 11.26 24.58 -7.63
CA VAL A 99 10.44 23.90 -8.63
C VAL A 99 9.24 23.24 -7.96
N GLU A 100 8.08 23.34 -8.60
CA GLU A 100 6.92 22.51 -8.29
C GLU A 100 6.63 21.62 -9.51
N SER A 101 6.61 20.31 -9.31
CA SER A 101 6.21 19.37 -10.35
C SER A 101 4.72 19.54 -10.60
N PRO A 102 4.30 19.71 -11.87
CA PRO A 102 2.88 19.86 -12.17
C PRO A 102 2.12 18.57 -11.80
N ILE A 103 0.99 18.74 -11.12
CA ILE A 103 0.05 17.65 -10.81
C ILE A 103 -1.12 17.79 -11.78
N PHE A 104 -1.26 16.85 -12.71
CA PHE A 104 -2.28 16.91 -13.76
C PHE A 104 -3.55 16.13 -13.44
N GLN A 105 -3.76 15.79 -12.17
CA GLN A 105 -4.86 14.94 -11.68
C GLN A 105 -6.25 15.42 -12.13
N ASP A 106 -6.46 16.73 -12.20
CA ASP A 106 -7.75 17.33 -12.54
C ASP A 106 -7.89 17.66 -14.04
N LEU A 107 -6.92 17.27 -14.88
CA LEU A 107 -6.97 17.48 -16.32
C LEU A 107 -7.66 16.32 -17.05
N PRO A 108 -8.25 16.55 -18.24
CA PRO A 108 -8.80 15.49 -19.07
C PRO A 108 -7.73 14.49 -19.49
N ARG A 109 -7.96 13.18 -19.26
CA ARG A 109 -7.07 12.13 -19.77
C ARG A 109 -7.11 12.09 -21.29
N LEU A 110 -5.93 12.16 -21.92
CA LEU A 110 -5.79 12.02 -23.36
C LEU A 110 -5.32 10.61 -23.72
N PRO A 111 -5.64 10.09 -24.91
CA PRO A 111 -5.10 8.81 -25.36
C PRO A 111 -3.59 8.92 -25.58
N SER A 112 -2.85 7.85 -25.33
CA SER A 112 -1.44 7.75 -25.72
C SER A 112 -1.31 8.01 -27.24
N PRO A 113 -0.36 8.85 -27.69
CA PRO A 113 0.77 9.46 -26.97
C PRO A 113 0.54 10.90 -26.46
N LEU A 114 -0.69 11.42 -26.55
CA LEU A 114 -0.98 12.85 -26.39
C LEU A 114 -1.01 13.35 -24.93
N GLY A 115 -1.06 12.43 -23.96
CA GLY A 115 -0.95 12.78 -22.54
C GLY A 115 -1.48 11.70 -21.62
N THR A 116 -0.59 10.93 -20.99
CA THR A 116 -0.89 10.25 -19.72
C THR A 116 -0.74 11.28 -18.61
N PHE A 117 -1.80 12.04 -18.36
CA PHE A 117 -1.91 12.92 -17.21
C PHE A 117 -2.46 12.15 -16.00
#